data_AF-A0A9D9DAZ6-F1
#
_entry.id   AF-A0A9D9DAZ6-F1
#
_cell.length_a   1.000
_cell.length_b   1.000
_cell.length_c   1.000
_cell.angle_alpha   90.00
_cell.angle_beta   90.00
_cell.angle_gamma   90.00
#
_symmetry.space_group_name_H-M   'P 1'
#
loop_
_entity.id
_entity.type
_entity.pdbx_description
1 polymer ?
#
loop_
_entity_poly.entity_id
_entity_poly.type
_entity_poly.pdbx_seq_one_letter_code
_entity_poly.pdbx_strand_id
1 'polypeptide(L)'
;YEAVSTMCTICERTDREVTPLLSRDKLAKEGNAAITDAICMGVVETAESLNIPLIVVATEHGFSPRALRKFFPHAYILALTPNIKTARQLCLVRGVLPKLVNRINSTDEFFELGKRLALETGLAKKGDNIVLVSGALVPSGTTNTFSLHTI
;
A
#
# COMPACT_ATOMS: atom_id res chain seq x y z
N TYR A 1 1.82 -12.09 27.18
CA TYR A 1 0.75 -11.99 26.16
C TYR A 1 -0.17 -10.81 26.44
N GLU A 2 -0.62 -10.61 27.68
CA GLU A 2 -1.56 -9.53 28.05
C GLU A 2 -1.10 -8.13 27.59
N ALA A 3 0.16 -7.72 27.85
CA ALA A 3 0.67 -6.41 27.42
C ALA A 3 0.59 -6.16 25.90
N VAL A 4 0.86 -7.18 25.08
CA VAL A 4 0.77 -7.09 23.61
C VAL A 4 -0.70 -6.98 23.18
N SER A 5 -1.59 -7.74 23.83
CA SER A 5 -3.03 -7.66 23.59
C SER A 5 -3.58 -6.28 23.92
N THR A 6 -3.24 -5.73 25.08
CA THR A 6 -3.66 -4.39 25.50
C THR A 6 -3.16 -3.33 24.52
N MET A 7 -1.89 -3.42 24.10
CA MET A 7 -1.32 -2.51 23.10
C MET A 7 -2.08 -2.61 21.76
N CYS A 8 -2.38 -3.82 21.30
CA CYS A 8 -3.16 -4.06 20.08
C CYS A 8 -4.52 -3.36 20.14
N THR A 9 -5.27 -3.55 21.24
CA THR A 9 -6.58 -2.93 21.44
C THR A 9 -6.51 -1.40 21.47
N ILE A 10 -5.49 -0.82 22.11
CA ILE A 10 -5.29 0.64 22.14
C ILE A 10 -5.02 1.15 20.72
N CYS A 11 -4.08 0.52 20.00
CA CYS A 11 -3.73 0.90 18.63
C CYS A 11 -4.93 0.81 17.69
N GLU A 12 -5.69 -0.28 17.72
CA GLU A 12 -6.89 -0.47 16.88
C GLU A 12 -7.95 0.61 17.13
N ARG A 13 -8.09 1.08 18.37
CA ARG A 13 -9.04 2.13 18.71
C ARG A 13 -8.56 3.50 18.27
N THR A 14 -7.28 3.82 18.48
CA THR A 14 -6.69 5.09 18.07
C THR A 14 -6.57 5.21 16.55
N ASP A 15 -6.26 4.12 15.84
CA ASP A 15 -6.08 4.14 14.38
C ASP A 15 -7.39 4.43 13.63
N ARG A 16 -8.57 4.20 14.24
CA ARG A 16 -9.88 4.57 13.66
C ARG A 16 -10.10 6.08 13.59
N GLU A 17 -9.44 6.84 14.46
CA GLU A 17 -9.58 8.30 14.53
C GLU A 17 -8.59 9.02 13.61
N VAL A 18 -7.68 8.29 12.96
CA VAL A 18 -6.68 8.85 12.06
C VAL A 18 -7.34 9.24 10.75
N THR A 19 -7.28 10.52 10.39
CA THR A 19 -7.85 11.03 9.14
C THR A 19 -6.84 10.99 7.98
N PRO A 20 -7.29 10.63 6.77
CA PRO A 20 -6.47 10.74 5.56
C PRO A 20 -5.99 12.17 5.33
N LEU A 21 -4.72 12.33 4.97
CA LEU A 21 -4.05 13.63 4.83
C LEU A 21 -3.95 14.04 3.35
N LEU A 22 -5.09 14.34 2.74
CA LEU A 22 -5.22 14.75 1.33
C LEU A 22 -5.02 16.27 1.13
N SER A 23 -3.91 16.81 1.63
CA SER A 23 -3.55 18.22 1.39
C SER A 23 -2.55 18.34 0.25
N ARG A 24 -2.88 19.19 -0.75
CA ARG A 24 -1.98 19.49 -1.88
C ARG A 24 -0.69 20.18 -1.45
N ASP A 25 -0.68 20.85 -0.30
CA ASP A 25 0.51 21.52 0.26
C ASP A 25 1.60 20.52 0.66
N LYS A 26 1.25 19.23 0.81
CA LYS A 26 2.19 18.16 1.14
C LYS A 26 2.88 17.54 -0.07
N LEU A 27 2.49 17.92 -1.29
CA LEU A 27 3.13 17.41 -2.50
C LEU A 27 4.55 17.96 -2.61
N ALA A 28 5.50 17.09 -2.96
CA ALA A 28 6.82 17.54 -3.38
C ALA A 28 6.68 18.51 -4.57
N LYS A 29 7.52 19.55 -4.57
CA LYS A 29 7.41 20.65 -5.55
C LYS A 29 7.89 20.25 -6.95
N GLU A 30 8.92 19.42 -7.04
CA GLU A 30 9.58 19.08 -8.31
C GLU A 30 10.14 17.65 -8.33
N GLY A 31 10.41 17.14 -9.53
CA GLY A 31 11.09 15.87 -9.78
C GLY A 31 10.23 14.61 -9.58
N ASN A 32 10.90 13.46 -9.54
CA ASN A 32 10.26 12.13 -9.40
C ASN A 32 9.46 11.96 -8.10
N ALA A 33 9.83 12.70 -7.06
CA ALA A 33 9.08 12.74 -5.81
C ALA A 33 7.71 13.39 -5.99
N ALA A 34 7.59 14.43 -6.82
CA ALA A 34 6.31 15.10 -7.11
C ALA A 34 5.36 14.15 -7.85
N ILE A 35 5.86 13.39 -8.83
CA ILE A 35 5.07 12.38 -9.55
C ILE A 35 4.59 11.29 -8.59
N THR A 36 5.51 10.76 -7.77
CA THR A 36 5.15 9.70 -6.80
C THR A 36 4.13 10.20 -5.80
N ASP A 37 4.30 11.41 -5.25
CA ASP A 37 3.35 12.00 -4.31
C ASP A 37 1.97 12.23 -4.96
N ALA A 38 1.93 12.72 -6.20
CA ALA A 38 0.68 12.92 -6.93
C ALA A 38 -0.07 11.60 -7.16
N ILE A 39 0.63 10.55 -7.57
CA ILE A 39 0.06 9.21 -7.74
C ILE A 39 -0.41 8.64 -6.41
N CYS A 40 0.39 8.75 -5.35
CA CYS A 40 0.02 8.27 -4.02
C CYS A 40 -1.23 9.01 -3.48
N MET A 41 -1.30 10.33 -3.67
CA MET A 41 -2.47 11.11 -3.29
C MET A 41 -3.72 10.65 -4.07
N GLY A 42 -3.62 10.47 -5.39
CA GLY A 42 -4.73 9.97 -6.21
C GLY A 42 -5.17 8.55 -5.84
N VAL A 43 -4.22 7.68 -5.49
CA VAL A 43 -4.51 6.32 -4.97
C VAL A 43 -5.30 6.42 -3.66
N VAL A 44 -4.84 7.23 -2.71
CA VAL A 44 -5.52 7.37 -1.42
C VAL A 44 -6.90 8.01 -1.61
N GLU A 45 -7.01 9.09 -2.37
CA GLU A 45 -8.29 9.71 -2.69
C GLU A 45 -9.28 8.72 -3.33
N THR A 46 -8.82 7.89 -4.27
CA THR A 46 -9.64 6.84 -4.88
C THR A 46 -10.05 5.77 -3.86
N ALA A 47 -9.12 5.33 -3.02
CA ALA A 47 -9.39 4.31 -2.01
C ALA A 47 -10.42 4.80 -0.98
N GLU A 48 -10.29 6.05 -0.52
CA GLU A 48 -11.26 6.67 0.39
C GLU A 48 -12.63 6.85 -0.28
N SER A 49 -12.67 7.39 -1.50
CA SER A 49 -13.93 7.67 -2.20
C SER A 49 -14.77 6.41 -2.48
N LEU A 50 -14.09 5.28 -2.71
CA LEU A 50 -14.72 4.01 -3.05
C LEU A 50 -14.76 3.01 -1.88
N ASN A 51 -14.35 3.42 -0.67
CA ASN A 51 -14.22 2.56 0.51
C ASN A 51 -13.45 1.26 0.22
N ILE A 52 -12.35 1.37 -0.51
CA ILE A 52 -11.51 0.22 -0.88
C ILE A 52 -10.73 -0.24 0.34
N PRO A 53 -10.82 -1.52 0.73
CA PRO A 53 -10.17 -2.02 1.94
C PRO A 53 -8.66 -2.22 1.78
N LEU A 54 -8.16 -2.33 0.54
CA LEU A 54 -6.80 -2.78 0.28
C LEU A 54 -6.14 -2.06 -0.90
N ILE A 55 -4.93 -1.56 -0.66
CA ILE A 55 -3.97 -1.10 -1.65
C ILE A 55 -2.83 -2.11 -1.71
N VAL A 56 -2.59 -2.72 -2.86
CA VAL A 56 -1.49 -3.66 -3.09
C VAL A 56 -0.39 -2.94 -3.87
N VAL A 57 0.86 -3.02 -3.40
CA VAL A 57 1.98 -2.29 -4.00
C VAL A 57 3.22 -3.18 -4.16
N ALA A 58 3.80 -3.23 -5.36
CA ALA A 58 5.09 -3.89 -5.60
C ALA A 58 6.25 -2.95 -5.27
N THR A 59 7.27 -3.44 -4.56
CA THR A 59 8.43 -2.62 -4.18
C THR A 59 9.73 -3.42 -3.96
N GLU A 60 10.86 -2.89 -4.42
CA GLU A 60 12.19 -3.48 -4.17
C GLU A 60 12.79 -2.94 -2.85
N HIS A 61 12.68 -1.61 -2.63
CA HIS A 61 13.35 -0.89 -1.54
C HIS A 61 12.38 -0.28 -0.50
N GLY A 62 11.08 -0.46 -0.69
CA GLY A 62 10.06 0.01 0.25
C GLY A 62 9.72 1.49 0.15
N PHE A 63 10.12 2.17 -0.92
CA PHE A 63 9.80 3.59 -1.12
C PHE A 63 8.30 3.81 -1.33
N SER A 64 7.69 3.08 -2.27
CA SER A 64 6.27 3.20 -2.63
C SER A 64 5.30 3.01 -1.47
N PRO A 65 5.37 1.95 -0.64
CA PRO A 65 4.47 1.82 0.51
C PRO A 65 4.66 2.92 1.56
N ARG A 66 5.88 3.44 1.74
CA ARG A 66 6.12 4.59 2.65
C ARG A 66 5.55 5.88 2.08
N ALA A 67 5.66 6.09 0.77
CA ALA A 67 5.07 7.23 0.07
C ALA A 67 3.54 7.22 0.16
N LEU A 68 2.90 6.06 -0.05
CA LEU A 68 1.46 5.89 0.19
C LEU A 68 1.10 6.20 1.64
N ARG A 69 1.89 5.69 2.59
CA ARG A 69 1.61 5.85 4.01
C ARG A 69 1.63 7.31 4.49
N LYS A 70 2.37 8.20 3.82
CA LYS A 70 2.41 9.66 4.07
C LYS A 70 1.03 10.30 4.07
N PHE A 71 0.10 9.75 3.30
CA PHE A 71 -1.27 10.26 3.13
C PHE A 71 -2.30 9.60 4.08
N PHE A 72 -1.86 8.67 4.95
CA PHE A 72 -2.70 8.02 5.95
C PHE A 72 -4.02 7.43 5.42
N PRO A 73 -3.97 6.55 4.39
CA PRO A 73 -5.18 5.85 3.95
C PRO A 73 -5.78 5.00 5.07
N HIS A 74 -7.11 4.84 5.07
CA HIS A 74 -7.81 3.85 5.87
C HIS A 74 -7.59 2.43 5.34
N ALA A 75 -7.40 2.29 4.02
CA ALA A 75 -7.07 1.02 3.39
C ALA A 75 -5.74 0.44 3.93
N TYR A 76 -5.68 -0.88 4.10
CA TYR A 76 -4.41 -1.56 4.35
C TYR A 76 -3.49 -1.47 3.14
N ILE A 77 -2.18 -1.37 3.37
CA ILE A 77 -1.17 -1.39 2.31
C ILE A 77 -0.46 -2.75 2.32
N LEU A 78 -0.77 -3.63 1.36
CA LEU A 78 -0.06 -4.89 1.16
C LEU A 78 1.16 -4.66 0.26
N ALA A 79 2.35 -4.68 0.86
CA ALA A 79 3.60 -4.43 0.16
C ALA A 79 4.27 -5.73 -0.28
N LEU A 80 4.27 -6.01 -1.58
CA LEU A 80 4.92 -7.16 -2.18
C LEU A 80 6.39 -6.84 -2.48
N THR A 81 7.32 -7.60 -1.93
CA THR A 81 8.75 -7.37 -2.13
C THR A 81 9.53 -8.68 -2.24
N PRO A 82 10.55 -8.77 -3.13
CA PRO A 82 11.48 -9.90 -3.13
C PRO A 82 12.62 -9.75 -2.13
N ASN A 83 12.73 -8.60 -1.47
CA ASN A 83 13.85 -8.31 -0.59
C ASN A 83 13.45 -8.50 0.89
N ILE A 84 14.04 -9.50 1.54
CA ILE A 84 13.80 -9.81 2.96
C ILE A 84 14.15 -8.64 3.90
N LYS A 85 15.18 -7.85 3.57
CA LYS A 85 15.56 -6.68 4.37
C LYS A 85 14.47 -5.61 4.27
N THR A 86 13.97 -5.36 3.06
CA THR A 86 12.84 -4.44 2.83
C THR A 86 11.59 -4.91 3.57
N ALA A 87 11.23 -6.19 3.47
CA ALA A 87 10.08 -6.74 4.19
C ALA A 87 10.17 -6.50 5.70
N ARG A 88 11.31 -6.83 6.33
CA ARG A 88 11.53 -6.60 7.76
C ARG A 88 11.44 -5.13 8.16
N GLN A 89 11.99 -4.23 7.34
CA GLN A 89 11.90 -2.79 7.59
C GLN A 89 10.47 -2.26 7.49
N LEU A 90 9.68 -2.80 6.55
CA LEU A 90 8.29 -2.40 6.36
C LEU A 90 7.37 -2.88 7.48
N CYS A 91 7.73 -3.92 8.24
CA CYS A 91 6.98 -4.33 9.44
C CYS A 91 6.91 -3.21 10.50
N LEU A 92 7.82 -2.24 10.47
CA LEU A 92 7.84 -1.09 11.38
C LEU A 92 7.01 0.09 10.86
N VAL A 93 6.50 0.00 9.63
CA VAL A 93 5.69 1.05 9.01
C VAL A 93 4.23 0.76 9.31
N ARG A 94 3.60 1.60 10.14
CA ARG A 94 2.18 1.47 10.53
C ARG A 94 1.29 1.28 9.29
N GLY A 95 0.32 0.38 9.34
CA GLY A 95 -0.65 0.17 8.24
C GLY A 95 -0.08 -0.47 6.97
N VAL A 96 1.20 -0.85 6.96
CA VAL A 96 1.82 -1.60 5.87
C VAL A 96 2.00 -3.06 6.31
N LEU A 97 1.42 -3.99 5.57
CA LEU A 97 1.67 -5.42 5.70
C LEU A 97 2.64 -5.87 4.60
N PRO A 98 3.92 -6.15 4.92
CA PRO A 98 4.84 -6.67 3.92
C PRO A 98 4.63 -8.16 3.67
N LYS A 99 4.73 -8.57 2.41
CA LYS A 99 4.79 -9.98 2.00
C LYS A 99 6.03 -10.21 1.15
N LEU A 100 6.87 -11.14 1.62
CA LEU A 100 7.98 -11.63 0.82
C LEU A 100 7.45 -12.50 -0.32
N VAL A 101 7.78 -12.16 -1.55
CA VAL A 101 7.36 -12.87 -2.76
C VAL A 101 8.56 -13.07 -3.68
N ASN A 102 8.44 -13.90 -4.70
CA ASN A 102 9.45 -13.94 -5.76
C ASN A 102 9.42 -12.64 -6.57
N ARG A 103 10.49 -12.35 -7.30
CA ARG A 103 10.53 -11.19 -8.20
C ARG A 103 9.43 -11.33 -9.24
N ILE A 104 8.58 -10.30 -9.31
CA ILE A 104 7.45 -10.20 -10.22
C ILE A 104 7.96 -9.61 -11.54
N ASN A 105 7.70 -10.29 -12.66
CA ASN A 105 8.31 -9.95 -13.95
C ASN A 105 7.32 -9.35 -14.95
N SER A 106 6.01 -9.44 -14.68
CA SER A 106 4.98 -8.83 -15.51
C SER A 106 3.87 -8.21 -14.67
N THR A 107 3.12 -7.29 -15.28
CA THR A 107 1.95 -6.69 -14.65
C THR A 107 0.85 -7.74 -14.42
N ASP A 108 0.67 -8.68 -15.35
CA ASP A 108 -0.31 -9.77 -15.19
C ASP A 108 0.01 -10.67 -13.99
N GLU A 109 1.29 -11.01 -13.79
CA GLU A 109 1.74 -11.74 -12.61
C GLU A 109 1.45 -10.94 -11.33
N PHE A 110 1.68 -9.62 -11.35
CA PHE A 110 1.35 -8.74 -10.23
C PHE A 110 -0.14 -8.73 -9.91
N PHE A 111 -1.01 -8.67 -10.94
CA PHE A 111 -2.46 -8.68 -10.78
C PHE A 111 -2.96 -9.96 -10.12
N GLU A 112 -2.58 -11.11 -10.67
CA GLU A 112 -3.01 -12.42 -10.16
C GLU A 112 -2.47 -12.68 -8.75
N LEU A 113 -1.20 -12.37 -8.53
CA LEU A 113 -0.59 -12.51 -7.21
C LEU A 113 -1.25 -11.58 -6.18
N GLY A 114 -1.52 -10.33 -6.56
CA GLY A 114 -2.18 -9.33 -5.72
C GLY A 114 -3.56 -9.78 -5.27
N LYS A 115 -4.41 -10.22 -6.19
CA LYS A 115 -5.77 -10.73 -5.89
C LYS A 115 -5.73 -11.96 -4.99
N ARG A 116 -4.85 -12.92 -5.31
CA ARG A 116 -4.71 -14.14 -4.52
C ARG A 116 -4.28 -13.83 -3.09
N LEU A 117 -3.26 -12.99 -2.91
CA LEU A 117 -2.77 -12.63 -1.57
C LEU A 117 -3.77 -11.78 -0.79
N ALA A 118 -4.56 -10.95 -1.46
CA ALA A 118 -5.63 -10.19 -0.84
C ALA A 118 -6.67 -11.11 -0.17
N LEU A 119 -7.05 -12.19 -0.86
CA LEU A 119 -7.93 -13.24 -0.32
C LEU A 119 -7.24 -14.06 0.78
N GLU A 120 -6.01 -14.53 0.55
CA GLU A 120 -5.27 -15.36 1.53
C GLU A 120 -5.01 -14.64 2.86
N THR A 121 -4.80 -13.31 2.82
CA THR A 121 -4.58 -12.50 4.03
C THR A 121 -5.87 -12.07 4.72
N GLY A 122 -7.03 -12.24 4.08
CA GLY A 122 -8.33 -11.79 4.58
C GLY A 122 -8.50 -10.26 4.60
N LEU A 123 -7.60 -9.52 3.95
CA LEU A 123 -7.64 -8.06 3.88
C LEU A 123 -8.66 -7.55 2.85
N ALA A 124 -9.09 -8.41 1.93
CA ALA A 124 -10.21 -8.15 1.02
C ALA A 124 -10.97 -9.46 0.76
N LYS A 125 -12.21 -9.34 0.31
CA LYS A 125 -13.12 -10.45 0.01
C LYS A 125 -13.55 -10.41 -1.45
N LYS A 126 -14.10 -11.51 -1.93
CA LYS A 126 -14.67 -11.58 -3.28
C LYS A 126 -15.76 -10.52 -3.46
N GLY A 127 -15.70 -9.76 -4.54
CA GLY A 127 -16.58 -8.63 -4.81
C GLY A 127 -16.05 -7.28 -4.31
N ASP A 128 -15.00 -7.26 -3.47
CA ASP A 128 -14.34 -6.00 -3.09
C ASP A 128 -13.50 -5.46 -4.26
N ASN A 129 -13.41 -4.14 -4.35
CA ASN A 129 -12.44 -3.48 -5.21
C ASN A 129 -11.12 -3.30 -4.46
N ILE A 130 -9.99 -3.51 -5.14
CA ILE A 130 -8.65 -3.23 -4.63
C ILE A 130 -7.92 -2.28 -5.58
N VAL A 131 -7.00 -1.50 -5.02
CA VAL A 131 -6.07 -0.68 -5.82
C VAL A 131 -4.76 -1.42 -5.96
N LEU A 132 -4.26 -1.55 -7.20
CA LEU A 132 -2.94 -2.09 -7.49
C LEU A 132 -2.04 -0.95 -7.94
N VAL A 133 -0.93 -0.78 -7.23
CA VAL A 133 0.04 0.30 -7.45
C VAL A 133 1.35 -0.31 -7.91
N SER A 134 1.79 0.08 -9.11
CA SER A 134 3.02 -0.41 -9.70
C SER A 134 3.90 0.76 -10.15
N GLY A 135 5.19 0.65 -9.82
CA GLY A 135 6.24 1.56 -10.31
C GLY A 135 7.59 0.86 -10.47
N ALA A 136 7.82 -0.17 -9.66
CA ALA A 136 9.02 -1.01 -9.72
C ALA A 136 9.05 -2.00 -10.89
N LEU A 137 7.92 -2.22 -11.59
CA LEU A 137 7.84 -3.12 -12.76
C LEU A 137 8.26 -2.44 -14.07
N VAL A 138 8.53 -1.13 -14.02
CA VAL A 138 8.90 -0.30 -15.18
C VAL A 138 10.31 0.25 -14.91
N PRO A 139 11.19 0.41 -15.93
CA PRO A 139 12.59 0.80 -15.73
C PRO A 139 12.83 2.11 -14.96
N SER A 140 11.80 2.96 -14.83
CA SER A 140 11.88 4.22 -14.08
C SER A 140 12.07 4.04 -12.57
N GLY A 141 11.69 2.89 -11.99
CA GLY A 141 11.82 2.60 -10.56
C GLY A 141 10.97 3.51 -9.64
N THR A 142 10.10 4.34 -10.21
CA THR A 142 9.25 5.31 -9.52
C THR A 142 7.78 4.89 -9.57
N THR A 143 7.02 5.17 -8.51
CA THR A 143 5.58 4.88 -8.43
C THR A 143 4.80 5.80 -9.37
N ASN A 144 4.44 5.32 -10.55
CA ASN A 144 3.85 6.15 -11.60
C ASN A 144 2.48 5.65 -12.11
N THR A 145 2.01 4.47 -11.70
CA THR A 145 0.76 3.90 -12.20
C THR A 145 -0.03 3.20 -11.10
N PHE A 146 -1.35 3.34 -11.14
CA PHE A 146 -2.27 2.55 -10.34
C PHE A 146 -3.50 2.13 -11.17
N SER A 147 -4.13 1.03 -10.78
CA SER A 147 -5.36 0.54 -11.40
C SER A 147 -6.32 -0.04 -10.36
N LEU A 148 -7.61 -0.02 -10.67
CA LEU A 148 -8.67 -0.59 -9.85
C LEU A 148 -9.04 -1.98 -10.38
N HIS A 149 -9.17 -2.95 -9.48
CA HIS A 149 -9.59 -4.29 -9.86
C HIS A 149 -10.57 -4.85 -8.82
N THR A 150 -11.63 -5.49 -9.30
CA THR A 150 -12.51 -6.29 -8.46
C THR A 150 -11.92 -7.68 -8.23
N ILE A 151 -12.02 -8.18 -7.00
CA ILE A 151 -11.62 -9.55 -6.61
C ILE A 151 -12.69 -10.57 -6.98
#